data_AF-A0A962F7A2-F1
#
_entry.id   AF-A0A962F7A2-F1
#
_cell.length_a   1.000
_cell.length_b   1.000
_cell.length_c   1.000
_cell.angle_alpha   90.00
_cell.angle_beta   90.00
_cell.angle_gamma   90.00
#
_symmetry.space_group_name_H-M   'P 1'
#
loop_
_entity.id
_entity.type
_entity.pdbx_description
1 polymer ?
#
loop_
_entity_poly.entity_id
_entity_poly.type
_entity_poly.pdbx_seq_one_letter_code
_entity_poly.pdbx_strand_id
1 'polypeptide(L)'
;MKKRISKTAKRFLRRDDGSVAVIASVAIIPVLAAVGGAIEFNRLNGVKVAAQAAADTAVLAAASKASLSQSERQAIAAGAVNAIFGARASVLGLQTVETDVSTGLYEVKITGYAPSVVQKLIGLDRLNFSVTSRATTSGVSAARPLELALALDNTGSMSANMGDLKAAAKSLVDAVMGSGGGAARVSVVPYVAVVNPGLTDAASVANYIDTTAVNPFNGIWYRDWQVTQGAGCTPNWGGSSGGGSSG
;
A
#
# COMPACT_ATOMS: atom_id res chain seq x y z
N MET A 1 -38.57 -53.53 -19.34
CA MET A 1 -38.02 -52.23 -19.79
C MET A 1 -36.74 -52.33 -20.63
N LYS A 2 -35.68 -53.03 -20.18
CA LYS A 2 -34.36 -53.10 -20.87
C LYS A 2 -34.40 -53.52 -22.36
N LYS A 3 -35.26 -54.49 -22.73
CA LYS A 3 -35.40 -54.96 -24.14
C LYS A 3 -36.07 -53.96 -25.09
N ARG A 4 -36.85 -53.00 -24.58
CA ARG A 4 -37.51 -51.97 -25.41
C ARG A 4 -36.51 -50.86 -25.79
N ILE A 5 -35.68 -50.45 -24.83
CA ILE A 5 -34.62 -49.45 -25.05
C ILE A 5 -33.59 -49.95 -26.07
N SER A 6 -33.18 -51.22 -25.99
CA SER A 6 -32.19 -51.77 -26.94
C SER A 6 -32.72 -51.87 -28.39
N LYS A 7 -34.03 -52.11 -28.56
CA LYS A 7 -34.66 -52.20 -29.88
C LYS A 7 -34.82 -50.81 -30.51
N THR A 8 -35.16 -49.80 -29.72
CA THR A 8 -35.26 -48.41 -30.18
C THR A 8 -33.89 -47.84 -30.56
N ALA A 9 -32.86 -48.10 -29.76
CA ALA A 9 -31.49 -47.68 -30.06
C ALA A 9 -30.93 -48.32 -31.35
N LYS A 10 -31.15 -49.64 -31.54
CA LYS A 10 -30.79 -50.33 -32.81
C LYS A 10 -31.56 -49.83 -34.02
N ARG A 11 -32.81 -49.39 -33.84
CA ARG A 11 -33.64 -48.83 -34.94
C ARG A 11 -33.24 -47.38 -35.26
N PHE A 12 -32.74 -46.63 -34.29
CA PHE A 12 -32.18 -45.29 -34.48
C PHE A 12 -30.83 -45.32 -35.21
N LEU A 13 -29.94 -46.25 -34.83
CA LEU A 13 -28.65 -46.48 -35.49
C LEU A 13 -28.75 -47.01 -36.94
N ARG A 14 -29.93 -47.45 -37.36
CA ARG A 14 -30.17 -48.10 -38.67
C ARG A 14 -31.15 -47.32 -39.54
N ARG A 15 -31.49 -46.08 -39.15
CA ARG A 15 -32.30 -45.16 -39.96
C ARG A 15 -31.38 -44.25 -40.75
N ASP A 16 -31.39 -44.44 -42.07
CA ASP A 16 -30.65 -43.62 -43.05
C ASP A 16 -31.46 -42.38 -43.51
N ASP A 17 -32.46 -41.97 -42.72
CA ASP A 17 -33.30 -40.80 -43.00
C ASP A 17 -32.46 -39.52 -42.80
N GLY A 18 -31.87 -39.00 -43.88
CA GLY A 18 -30.84 -37.94 -43.87
C GLY A 18 -31.21 -36.59 -43.24
N SER A 19 -32.47 -36.36 -42.86
CA SER A 19 -32.91 -35.09 -42.26
C SER A 19 -32.26 -34.80 -40.91
N VAL A 20 -32.03 -35.83 -40.07
CA VAL A 20 -31.37 -35.66 -38.76
C VAL A 20 -29.89 -35.31 -38.92
N ALA A 21 -29.21 -35.93 -39.89
CA ALA A 21 -27.80 -35.65 -40.17
C ALA A 21 -27.61 -34.22 -40.70
N VAL A 22 -28.53 -33.73 -41.54
CA VAL A 22 -28.52 -32.35 -42.06
C VAL A 22 -28.77 -31.32 -40.96
N ILE A 23 -29.74 -31.56 -40.07
CA ILE A 23 -29.98 -30.64 -38.93
C ILE A 23 -28.79 -30.66 -37.97
N ALA A 24 -28.22 -31.84 -37.69
CA ALA A 24 -27.05 -31.97 -36.82
C ALA A 24 -25.80 -31.29 -37.40
N SER A 25 -25.55 -31.40 -38.71
CA SER A 25 -24.38 -30.78 -39.34
C SER A 25 -24.46 -29.25 -39.29
N VAL A 26 -25.64 -28.68 -39.51
CA VAL A 26 -25.87 -27.23 -39.36
C VAL A 26 -25.76 -26.79 -37.90
N ALA A 27 -26.28 -27.59 -36.96
CA ALA A 27 -26.25 -27.28 -35.53
C ALA A 27 -24.85 -27.39 -34.90
N ILE A 28 -23.93 -28.17 -35.46
CA ILE A 28 -22.55 -28.30 -34.97
C ILE A 28 -21.76 -26.98 -35.14
N ILE A 29 -22.05 -26.20 -36.19
CA ILE A 29 -21.33 -24.94 -36.48
C ILE A 29 -21.44 -23.93 -35.31
N PRO A 30 -22.63 -23.55 -34.82
CA PRO A 30 -22.75 -22.63 -33.69
C PRO A 30 -22.21 -23.22 -32.38
N VAL A 31 -22.27 -24.54 -32.18
CA VAL A 31 -21.69 -25.20 -30.99
C VAL A 31 -20.16 -25.08 -30.99
N LEU A 32 -19.51 -25.36 -32.12
CA LEU A 32 -18.06 -25.19 -32.26
C LEU A 32 -17.64 -23.72 -32.11
N ALA A 33 -18.43 -22.79 -32.66
CA ALA A 33 -18.19 -21.36 -32.47
C ALA A 33 -18.29 -20.95 -30.99
N ALA A 34 -19.28 -21.47 -30.26
CA ALA A 34 -19.43 -21.21 -28.83
C ALA A 34 -18.27 -21.78 -28.00
N VAL A 35 -17.87 -23.03 -28.26
CA VAL A 35 -16.73 -23.66 -27.56
C VAL A 35 -15.43 -22.94 -27.87
N GLY A 36 -15.18 -22.62 -29.14
CA GLY A 36 -14.00 -21.85 -29.54
C GLY A 36 -13.98 -20.46 -28.91
N GLY A 37 -15.13 -19.77 -28.89
CA GLY A 37 -15.28 -18.47 -28.25
C GLY A 37 -15.00 -18.53 -26.74
N ALA A 38 -15.44 -19.60 -26.07
CA ALA A 38 -15.15 -19.82 -24.65
C ALA A 38 -13.65 -20.01 -24.39
N ILE A 39 -12.94 -20.78 -25.23
CA ILE A 39 -11.49 -20.97 -25.10
C ILE A 39 -10.75 -19.65 -25.31
N GLU A 40 -11.12 -18.89 -26.35
CA GLU A 40 -10.53 -17.58 -26.65
C GLU A 40 -10.78 -16.58 -25.52
N PHE A 41 -11.99 -16.57 -24.97
CA PHE A 41 -12.33 -15.73 -23.83
C PHE A 41 -11.46 -16.04 -22.61
N ASN A 42 -11.28 -17.33 -22.29
CA ASN A 42 -10.40 -17.74 -21.20
C ASN A 42 -8.95 -17.31 -21.43
N ARG A 43 -8.45 -17.45 -22.65
CA ARG A 43 -7.10 -17.00 -23.03
C ARG A 43 -6.95 -15.49 -22.91
N LEU A 44 -7.90 -14.70 -23.43
CA LEU A 44 -7.91 -13.24 -23.31
C LEU A 44 -7.96 -12.82 -21.85
N ASN A 45 -8.80 -13.48 -21.05
CA ASN A 45 -8.93 -13.18 -19.63
C ASN A 45 -7.62 -13.47 -18.88
N GLY A 46 -6.94 -14.58 -19.19
CA GLY A 46 -5.62 -14.87 -18.66
C GLY A 46 -4.59 -13.78 -19.00
N VAL A 47 -4.59 -13.27 -20.24
CA VAL A 47 -3.72 -12.14 -20.64
C VAL A 47 -4.09 -10.87 -19.88
N LYS A 48 -5.38 -10.56 -19.72
CA LYS A 48 -5.84 -9.38 -18.94
C LYS A 48 -5.39 -9.46 -17.48
N VAL A 49 -5.50 -10.62 -16.84
CA VAL A 49 -5.06 -10.83 -15.46
C VAL A 49 -3.55 -10.63 -15.34
N ALA A 50 -2.76 -11.20 -16.26
CA ALA A 50 -1.31 -10.99 -16.29
C ALA A 50 -0.95 -9.51 -16.56
N ALA A 51 -1.69 -8.84 -17.44
CA ALA A 51 -1.51 -7.42 -17.74
C ALA A 51 -1.88 -6.54 -16.55
N GLN A 52 -2.90 -6.89 -15.77
CA GLN A 52 -3.23 -6.21 -14.52
C GLN A 52 -2.11 -6.35 -13.49
N ALA A 53 -1.62 -7.56 -13.26
CA ALA A 53 -0.49 -7.77 -12.35
C ALA A 53 0.76 -6.99 -12.79
N ALA A 54 1.00 -6.89 -14.10
CA ALA A 54 2.07 -6.07 -14.65
C ALA A 54 1.82 -4.57 -14.47
N ALA A 55 0.60 -4.09 -14.68
CA ALA A 55 0.22 -2.70 -14.46
C ALA A 55 0.39 -2.32 -12.98
N ASP A 56 0.00 -3.20 -12.06
CA ASP A 56 0.15 -3.00 -10.61
C ASP A 56 1.64 -2.92 -10.23
N THR A 57 2.47 -3.81 -10.78
CA THR A 57 3.92 -3.77 -10.55
C THR A 57 4.55 -2.50 -11.13
N ALA A 58 4.15 -2.12 -12.34
CA ALA A 58 4.66 -0.96 -13.04
C ALA A 58 4.28 0.35 -12.34
N VAL A 59 3.04 0.48 -11.88
CA VAL A 59 2.59 1.69 -11.17
C VAL A 59 3.26 1.83 -9.82
N LEU A 60 3.51 0.73 -9.09
CA LEU A 60 4.28 0.77 -7.85
C LEU A 60 5.76 1.11 -8.08
N ALA A 61 6.37 0.55 -9.12
CA ALA A 61 7.75 0.87 -9.49
C ALA A 61 7.89 2.36 -9.85
N ALA A 62 6.97 2.90 -10.66
CA ALA A 62 6.93 4.31 -11.01
C ALA A 62 6.67 5.20 -9.78
N ALA A 63 5.65 4.89 -8.98
CA ALA A 63 5.28 5.66 -7.78
C ALA A 63 6.39 5.66 -6.70
N SER A 64 7.17 4.58 -6.58
CA SER A 64 8.33 4.54 -5.67
C SER A 64 9.43 5.55 -6.02
N LYS A 65 9.41 6.08 -7.25
CA LYS A 65 10.33 7.09 -7.78
C LYS A 65 9.60 8.40 -8.08
N ALA A 66 8.69 8.79 -7.18
CA ALA A 66 7.89 10.01 -7.28
C ALA A 66 8.69 11.29 -7.56
N SER A 67 9.97 11.36 -7.16
CA SER A 67 10.85 12.52 -7.36
C SER A 67 11.42 12.66 -8.78
N LEU A 68 11.33 11.62 -9.63
CA LEU A 68 11.83 11.66 -11.00
C LEU A 68 10.87 12.44 -11.92
N SER A 69 11.30 12.72 -13.14
CA SER A 69 10.39 13.24 -14.18
C SER A 69 9.42 12.16 -14.65
N GLN A 70 8.29 12.58 -15.23
CA GLN A 70 7.29 11.65 -15.79
C GLN A 70 7.89 10.76 -16.90
N SER A 71 8.77 11.32 -17.75
CA SER A 71 9.42 10.54 -18.82
C SER A 71 10.32 9.42 -18.28
N GLU A 72 11.01 9.66 -17.16
CA GLU A 72 11.81 8.64 -16.48
C GLU A 72 10.93 7.57 -15.83
N ARG A 73 9.83 7.96 -15.16
CA ARG A 73 8.85 7.00 -14.62
C ARG A 73 8.19 6.17 -15.70
N GLN A 74 7.85 6.77 -16.83
CA GLN A 74 7.34 6.08 -18.01
C GLN A 74 8.31 5.00 -18.52
N ALA A 75 9.61 5.28 -18.53
CA ALA A 75 10.63 4.30 -18.90
C ALA A 75 10.72 3.15 -17.87
N ILE A 76 10.61 3.46 -16.58
CA ILE A 76 10.58 2.46 -15.49
C ILE A 76 9.34 1.57 -15.62
N ALA A 77 8.16 2.16 -15.82
CA ALA A 77 6.90 1.44 -15.98
C ALA A 77 6.95 0.52 -17.21
N ALA A 78 7.40 1.03 -18.36
CA ALA A 78 7.56 0.22 -19.56
C ALA A 78 8.61 -0.89 -19.37
N GLY A 79 9.70 -0.60 -18.66
CA GLY A 79 10.71 -1.60 -18.28
C GLY A 79 10.15 -2.72 -17.41
N ALA A 80 9.32 -2.39 -16.41
CA ALA A 80 8.66 -3.37 -15.55
C ALA A 80 7.69 -4.27 -16.33
N VAL A 81 6.89 -3.70 -17.23
CA VAL A 81 5.99 -4.48 -18.09
C VAL A 81 6.77 -5.39 -19.03
N ASN A 82 7.85 -4.89 -19.64
CA ASN A 82 8.72 -5.69 -20.51
C ASN A 82 9.45 -6.80 -19.76
N ALA A 83 9.82 -6.60 -18.49
CA ALA A 83 10.43 -7.64 -17.67
C ALA A 83 9.46 -8.83 -17.42
N ILE A 84 8.16 -8.55 -17.31
CA ILE A 84 7.13 -9.57 -17.06
C ILE A 84 6.75 -10.31 -18.35
N PHE A 85 6.54 -9.58 -19.45
CA PHE A 85 6.06 -10.15 -20.70
C PHE A 85 7.18 -10.58 -21.67
N GLY A 86 8.36 -9.99 -21.57
CA GLY A 86 9.50 -10.24 -22.47
C GLY A 86 9.10 -10.14 -23.94
N ALA A 87 9.52 -11.12 -24.74
CA ALA A 87 9.19 -11.21 -26.17
C ALA A 87 7.69 -11.27 -26.47
N ARG A 88 6.84 -11.67 -25.50
CA ARG A 88 5.38 -11.72 -25.69
C ARG A 88 4.77 -10.32 -25.77
N ALA A 89 5.44 -9.29 -25.25
CA ALA A 89 4.96 -7.91 -25.31
C ALA A 89 4.76 -7.44 -26.76
N SER A 90 5.69 -7.77 -27.67
CA SER A 90 5.59 -7.43 -29.09
C SER A 90 4.47 -8.20 -29.80
N VAL A 91 4.28 -9.48 -29.46
CA VAL A 91 3.21 -10.32 -30.04
C VAL A 91 1.82 -9.83 -29.63
N LEU A 92 1.69 -9.33 -28.41
CA LEU A 92 0.45 -8.76 -27.87
C LEU A 92 0.31 -7.25 -28.19
N GLY A 93 1.30 -6.65 -28.86
CA GLY A 93 1.34 -5.22 -29.16
C GLY A 93 1.15 -4.34 -27.92
N LEU A 94 1.80 -4.71 -26.80
CA LEU A 94 1.63 -3.99 -25.55
C LEU A 94 2.16 -2.55 -25.66
N GLN A 95 1.33 -1.59 -25.27
CA GLN A 95 1.71 -0.21 -25.06
C GLN A 95 1.46 0.14 -23.60
N THR A 96 2.47 0.74 -22.95
CA THR A 96 2.40 1.15 -21.55
C THR A 96 2.45 2.67 -21.51
N VAL A 97 1.52 3.29 -20.80
CA VAL A 97 1.46 4.74 -20.60
C VAL A 97 1.37 5.01 -19.10
N GLU A 98 2.30 5.81 -18.59
CA GLU A 98 2.32 6.30 -17.22
C GLU A 98 1.90 7.77 -17.20
N THR A 99 1.02 8.12 -16.27
CA THR A 99 0.44 9.46 -16.14
C THR A 99 0.38 9.91 -14.68
N ASP A 100 0.71 11.18 -14.48
CA ASP A 100 0.41 11.90 -13.26
C ASP A 100 -1.05 12.35 -13.30
N VAL A 101 -1.92 11.66 -12.56
CA VAL A 101 -3.35 12.03 -12.49
C VAL A 101 -3.54 13.25 -11.61
N SER A 102 -2.82 13.29 -10.49
CA SER A 102 -2.71 14.43 -9.59
C SER A 102 -1.46 14.29 -8.72
N THR A 103 -1.14 15.30 -7.92
CA THR A 103 0.00 15.24 -6.99
C THR A 103 -0.09 14.02 -6.09
N GLY A 104 0.88 13.10 -6.23
CA GLY A 104 0.95 11.86 -5.46
C GLY A 104 -0.01 10.76 -5.91
N LEU A 105 -0.71 10.92 -7.05
CA LEU A 105 -1.53 9.88 -7.66
C LEU A 105 -1.02 9.56 -9.06
N TYR A 106 -0.46 8.36 -9.20
CA TYR A 106 0.13 7.86 -10.43
C TYR A 106 -0.78 6.80 -11.04
N GLU A 107 -0.88 6.78 -12.36
CA GLU A 107 -1.63 5.78 -13.13
C GLU A 107 -0.73 5.14 -14.18
N VAL A 108 -0.84 3.82 -14.34
CA VAL A 108 -0.28 3.10 -15.48
C VAL A 108 -1.40 2.41 -16.23
N LYS A 109 -1.48 2.69 -17.53
CA LYS A 109 -2.40 2.06 -18.47
C LYS A 109 -1.62 1.18 -19.44
N ILE A 110 -2.03 -0.08 -19.55
CA ILE A 110 -1.50 -1.03 -20.52
C ILE A 110 -2.60 -1.34 -21.54
N THR A 111 -2.32 -1.11 -22.82
CA THR A 111 -3.19 -1.51 -23.93
C THR A 111 -2.50 -2.56 -24.78
N GLY A 112 -3.28 -3.41 -25.43
CA GLY A 112 -2.75 -4.44 -26.33
C GLY A 112 -3.86 -5.19 -27.03
N TYR A 113 -3.48 -6.23 -27.77
CA TYR A 113 -4.41 -7.09 -28.47
C TYR A 113 -4.04 -8.57 -28.35
N ALA A 114 -5.05 -9.43 -28.37
CA ALA A 114 -4.89 -10.86 -28.51
C ALA A 114 -5.36 -11.31 -29.90
N PRO A 115 -4.56 -12.06 -30.67
CA PRO A 115 -5.02 -12.67 -31.92
C PRO A 115 -6.18 -13.63 -31.64
N SER A 116 -7.29 -13.53 -32.38
CA SER A 116 -8.42 -14.47 -32.26
C SER A 116 -8.49 -15.40 -33.48
N VAL A 117 -8.83 -16.67 -33.26
CA VAL A 117 -9.08 -17.62 -34.37
C VAL A 117 -10.56 -17.74 -34.69
N VAL A 118 -11.42 -17.63 -33.68
CA VAL A 118 -12.87 -17.81 -33.83
C VAL A 118 -13.52 -16.53 -34.34
N GLN A 119 -13.05 -15.37 -33.89
CA GLN A 119 -13.58 -14.09 -34.38
C GLN A 119 -13.12 -13.76 -35.80
N LYS A 120 -12.05 -14.40 -36.29
CA LYS A 120 -11.66 -14.33 -37.70
C LYS A 120 -12.75 -14.82 -38.65
N LEU A 121 -13.56 -15.79 -38.23
CA LEU A 121 -14.70 -16.28 -39.02
C LEU A 121 -15.78 -15.21 -39.25
N ILE A 122 -15.80 -14.16 -38.41
CA ILE A 122 -16.73 -13.03 -38.49
C ILE A 122 -16.03 -11.70 -38.82
N GLY A 123 -14.79 -11.75 -39.33
CA GLY A 123 -14.04 -10.57 -39.79
C GLY A 123 -13.32 -9.78 -38.70
N LEU A 124 -13.19 -10.33 -37.48
CA LEU A 124 -12.50 -9.70 -36.36
C LEU A 124 -11.20 -10.46 -36.05
N ASP A 125 -10.07 -9.92 -36.52
CA ASP A 125 -8.75 -10.59 -36.39
C ASP A 125 -8.14 -10.51 -34.99
N ARG A 126 -8.55 -9.53 -34.19
CA ARG A 126 -7.90 -9.13 -32.93
C ARG A 126 -8.89 -8.69 -31.88
N LEU A 127 -8.61 -9.09 -30.64
CA LEU A 127 -9.33 -8.67 -29.45
C LEU A 127 -8.50 -7.67 -28.66
N ASN A 128 -8.90 -6.41 -28.71
CA ASN A 128 -8.24 -5.35 -27.95
C ASN A 128 -8.57 -5.48 -26.45
N PHE A 129 -7.59 -5.18 -25.61
CA PHE A 129 -7.79 -5.02 -24.18
C PHE A 129 -7.06 -3.78 -23.66
N SER A 130 -7.59 -3.25 -22.57
CA SER A 130 -6.98 -2.16 -21.81
C SER A 130 -7.10 -2.51 -20.35
N VAL A 131 -6.03 -2.25 -19.61
CA VAL A 131 -5.95 -2.43 -18.18
C VAL A 131 -5.34 -1.17 -17.57
N THR A 132 -5.85 -0.75 -16.42
CA THR A 132 -5.39 0.45 -15.73
C THR A 132 -5.15 0.10 -14.26
N SER A 133 -4.03 0.59 -13.72
CA SER A 133 -3.72 0.51 -12.29
C SER A 133 -3.29 1.87 -11.78
N ARG A 134 -3.56 2.13 -10.50
CA ARG A 134 -3.26 3.40 -9.83
C ARG A 134 -2.54 3.15 -8.52
N ALA A 135 -1.53 3.98 -8.23
CA ALA A 135 -0.88 4.01 -6.93
C ALA A 135 -0.87 5.43 -6.39
N THR A 136 -1.18 5.55 -5.11
CA THR A 136 -1.12 6.82 -4.39
C THR A 136 0.09 6.80 -3.47
N THR A 137 0.95 7.79 -3.58
CA THR A 137 1.97 8.05 -2.57
C THR A 137 1.36 8.89 -1.46
N SER A 138 1.13 8.29 -0.30
CA SER A 138 0.77 9.03 0.91
C SER A 138 2.05 9.42 1.63
N GLY A 139 2.55 10.62 1.35
CA GLY A 139 3.64 11.24 2.09
C GLY A 139 3.15 11.96 3.35
N VAL A 140 4.10 12.34 4.22
CA VAL A 140 3.83 13.27 5.30
C VAL A 140 3.44 14.61 4.68
N SER A 141 2.28 15.14 5.03
CA SER A 141 1.76 16.39 4.46
C SER A 141 0.92 17.11 5.49
N ALA A 142 0.61 18.39 5.27
CA ALA A 142 -0.24 19.15 6.19
C ALA A 142 -1.62 18.49 6.39
N ALA A 143 -2.13 17.76 5.38
CA ALA A 143 -3.36 16.99 5.48
C ALA A 143 -3.21 15.68 6.29
N ARG A 144 -1.98 15.17 6.44
CA ARG A 144 -1.63 13.94 7.18
C ARG A 144 -0.33 14.17 7.94
N PRO A 145 -0.35 14.95 9.03
CA PRO A 145 0.84 15.26 9.79
C PRO A 145 1.38 14.01 10.48
N LEU A 146 2.70 13.95 10.63
CA LEU A 146 3.40 12.86 11.30
C LEU A 146 4.02 13.38 12.60
N GLU A 147 3.70 12.74 13.72
CA GLU A 147 4.31 13.01 15.01
C GLU A 147 5.17 11.82 15.45
N LEU A 148 6.45 12.07 15.72
CA LEU A 148 7.44 11.05 16.07
C LEU A 148 8.14 11.43 17.37
N ALA A 149 8.20 10.52 18.34
CA ALA A 149 8.97 10.69 19.57
C ALA A 149 10.13 9.68 19.63
N LEU A 150 11.37 10.17 19.70
CA LEU A 150 12.57 9.34 19.83
C LEU A 150 12.97 9.27 21.30
N ALA A 151 12.79 8.10 21.92
CA ALA A 151 13.36 7.82 23.24
C ALA A 151 14.78 7.24 23.06
N LEU A 152 15.81 8.00 23.46
CA LEU A 152 17.22 7.65 23.24
C LEU A 152 17.90 7.26 24.56
N ASP A 153 18.47 6.06 24.63
CA ASP A 153 19.22 5.57 25.79
C ASP A 153 20.62 6.21 25.85
N ASN A 154 20.93 6.86 26.97
CA ASN A 154 22.24 7.47 27.26
C ASN A 154 22.94 6.82 28.47
N THR A 155 22.64 5.55 28.76
CA THR A 155 23.33 4.76 29.80
C THR A 155 24.80 4.50 29.44
N GLY A 156 25.62 4.20 30.45
CA GLY A 156 27.07 3.98 30.28
C GLY A 156 27.44 2.86 29.29
N SER A 157 26.55 1.86 29.11
CA SER A 157 26.69 0.81 28.09
C SER A 157 26.63 1.34 26.66
N MET A 158 26.01 2.49 26.43
CA MET A 158 25.97 3.14 25.12
C MET A 158 27.18 4.00 24.80
N SER A 159 28.15 4.13 25.72
CA SER A 159 29.35 4.96 25.51
C SER A 159 30.12 4.65 24.24
N ALA A 160 30.24 3.37 23.86
CA ALA A 160 30.90 2.93 22.63
C ALA A 160 30.04 3.10 21.36
N ASN A 161 28.71 3.18 21.49
CA ASN A 161 27.75 3.21 20.37
C ASN A 161 27.02 4.55 20.24
N MET A 162 27.33 5.53 21.10
CA MET A 162 26.68 6.84 21.13
C MET A 162 26.88 7.62 19.84
N GLY A 163 28.02 7.45 19.17
CA GLY A 163 28.28 8.02 17.85
C GLY A 163 27.28 7.51 16.81
N ASP A 164 27.09 6.19 16.75
CA ASP A 164 26.18 5.53 15.81
C ASP A 164 24.72 5.89 16.11
N LEU A 165 24.33 5.93 17.39
CA LEU A 165 22.99 6.32 17.81
C LEU A 165 22.66 7.75 17.35
N LYS A 166 23.58 8.69 17.53
CA LYS A 166 23.42 10.09 17.08
C LYS A 166 23.31 10.17 15.56
N ALA A 167 24.16 9.45 14.84
CA ALA A 167 24.14 9.42 13.38
C ALA A 167 22.80 8.86 12.86
N ALA A 168 22.36 7.71 13.39
CA ALA A 168 21.10 7.08 13.01
C ALA A 168 19.88 7.94 13.35
N ALA A 169 19.85 8.53 14.56
CA ALA A 169 18.77 9.43 14.97
C ALA A 169 18.70 10.67 14.06
N LYS A 170 19.87 11.26 13.71
CA LYS A 170 19.93 12.38 12.77
C LYS A 170 19.42 11.99 11.39
N SER A 171 19.85 10.86 10.85
CA SER A 171 19.36 10.37 9.55
C SER A 171 17.85 10.12 9.54
N LEU A 172 17.29 9.59 10.63
CA LEU A 172 15.84 9.40 10.77
C LEU A 172 15.09 10.75 10.80
N VAL A 173 15.57 11.70 11.59
CA VAL A 173 14.99 13.06 11.66
C VAL A 173 15.07 13.74 10.30
N ASP A 174 16.21 13.68 9.62
CA ASP A 174 16.41 14.28 8.30
C ASP A 174 15.46 13.65 7.26
N ALA A 175 15.26 12.33 7.30
CA ALA A 175 14.33 11.64 6.40
C ALA A 175 12.87 12.04 6.67
N VAL A 176 12.47 12.14 7.94
CA VAL A 176 11.10 12.50 8.34
C VAL A 176 10.81 13.98 8.08
N MET A 177 11.74 14.87 8.42
CA MET A 177 11.58 16.31 8.24
C MET A 177 11.75 16.73 6.77
N GLY A 178 12.69 16.11 6.06
CA GLY A 178 12.93 16.36 4.64
C GLY A 178 11.78 15.91 3.74
N SER A 179 11.00 14.90 4.16
CA SER A 179 9.81 14.45 3.43
C SER A 179 8.51 15.15 3.86
N GLY A 180 8.51 15.87 5.00
CA GLY A 180 7.29 16.34 5.65
C GLY A 180 7.01 17.84 5.60
N GLY A 181 7.92 18.69 5.10
CA GLY A 181 7.63 20.10 4.79
C GLY A 181 6.83 20.88 5.86
N GLY A 182 7.23 20.80 7.13
CA GLY A 182 6.55 21.46 8.26
C GLY A 182 5.33 20.73 8.84
N ALA A 183 4.91 19.63 8.22
CA ALA A 183 3.86 18.74 8.73
C ALA A 183 4.37 17.54 9.53
N ALA A 184 5.70 17.37 9.61
CA ALA A 184 6.34 16.44 10.53
C ALA A 184 6.71 17.17 11.83
N ARG A 185 6.43 16.56 12.98
CA ARG A 185 6.89 17.00 14.30
C ARG A 185 7.71 15.89 14.93
N VAL A 186 8.91 16.22 15.40
CA VAL A 186 9.78 15.25 16.06
C VAL A 186 10.15 15.75 17.45
N SER A 187 9.98 14.88 18.45
CA SER A 187 10.43 15.08 19.83
C SER A 187 11.56 14.11 20.14
N VAL A 188 12.51 14.54 20.97
CA VAL A 188 13.63 13.70 21.44
C VAL A 188 13.60 13.68 22.97
N VAL A 189 13.62 12.47 23.52
CA VAL A 189 13.61 12.20 24.97
C VAL A 189 14.84 11.37 25.30
N PRO A 190 15.95 11.98 25.73
CA PRO A 190 17.09 11.23 26.25
C PRO A 190 16.74 10.65 27.62
N TYR A 191 17.07 9.39 27.86
CA TYR A 191 16.89 8.77 29.17
C TYR A 191 18.17 8.08 29.67
N VAL A 192 18.41 8.21 30.97
CA VAL A 192 19.14 7.23 31.79
C VAL A 192 18.12 6.67 32.78
N ALA A 193 18.50 5.93 33.82
CA ALA A 193 17.58 5.46 34.87
C ALA A 193 16.61 6.55 35.41
N VAL A 194 16.92 7.84 35.18
CA VAL A 194 16.03 9.01 35.21
C VAL A 194 16.30 9.88 33.95
N VAL A 195 15.36 10.72 33.49
CA VAL A 195 15.61 11.70 32.41
C VAL A 195 16.66 12.71 32.87
N ASN A 196 17.82 12.73 32.21
CA ASN A 196 18.90 13.68 32.50
C ASN A 196 19.06 14.68 31.35
N PRO A 197 18.63 15.94 31.49
CA PRO A 197 18.75 16.96 30.44
C PRO A 197 20.19 17.50 30.26
N GLY A 198 21.18 16.99 30.99
CA GLY A 198 22.59 17.37 30.83
C GLY A 198 22.92 18.79 31.32
N LEU A 199 22.07 19.34 32.18
CA LEU A 199 22.21 20.68 32.73
C LEU A 199 23.19 20.62 33.90
N THR A 200 24.27 21.39 33.81
CA THR A 200 25.39 21.36 34.78
C THR A 200 25.37 22.52 35.76
N ASP A 201 24.58 23.56 35.49
CA ASP A 201 24.44 24.74 36.34
C ASP A 201 22.97 24.98 36.73
N ALA A 202 22.78 25.57 37.91
CA ALA A 202 21.46 25.80 38.51
C ALA A 202 20.57 26.75 37.69
N ALA A 203 21.15 27.66 36.91
CA ALA A 203 20.39 28.60 36.07
C ALA A 203 19.79 27.88 34.86
N SER A 204 20.57 27.00 34.21
CA SER A 204 20.09 26.15 33.12
C SER A 204 19.01 25.17 33.58
N VAL A 205 19.14 24.60 34.79
CA VAL A 205 18.09 23.77 35.42
C VAL A 205 16.81 24.56 35.65
N ALA A 206 16.91 25.76 36.23
CA ALA A 206 15.76 26.63 36.52
C ALA A 206 15.04 27.13 35.27
N ASN A 207 15.75 27.30 34.15
CA ASN A 207 15.17 27.71 32.87
C ASN A 207 14.56 26.54 32.08
N TYR A 208 15.03 25.32 32.30
CA TYR A 208 14.50 24.10 31.65
C TYR A 208 13.23 23.59 32.33
N ILE A 209 13.13 23.78 33.65
CA ILE A 209 11.97 23.36 34.45
C ILE A 209 10.98 24.51 34.53
N ASP A 210 9.73 24.27 34.13
CA ASP A 210 8.63 25.19 34.40
C ASP A 210 8.35 25.23 35.92
N THR A 211 9.07 26.10 36.62
CA THR A 211 8.93 26.34 38.05
C THR A 211 7.72 27.22 38.39
N THR A 212 7.17 27.92 37.39
CA THR A 212 6.05 28.85 37.54
C THR A 212 4.70 28.22 37.19
N ALA A 213 4.68 26.93 36.80
CA ALA A 213 3.46 26.17 36.58
C ALA A 213 2.55 26.78 35.49
N VAL A 214 3.15 27.39 34.46
CA VAL A 214 2.40 28.10 33.40
C VAL A 214 1.86 27.12 32.35
N ASN A 215 2.49 25.95 32.19
CA ASN A 215 2.06 24.92 31.25
C ASN A 215 0.85 24.12 31.79
N PRO A 216 -0.26 23.95 31.05
CA PRO A 216 -1.43 23.18 31.49
C PRO A 216 -1.17 21.69 31.80
N PHE A 217 0.03 21.17 31.52
CA PHE A 217 0.47 19.81 31.85
C PHE A 217 1.55 19.76 32.95
N ASN A 218 1.62 20.77 33.81
CA ASN A 218 2.57 20.80 34.92
C ASN A 218 2.03 20.01 36.16
N GLY A 219 2.89 19.25 36.84
CA GLY A 219 2.55 18.60 38.12
C GLY A 219 1.90 17.21 38.02
N ILE A 220 2.53 16.27 37.30
CA ILE A 220 2.13 14.86 37.32
C ILE A 220 2.87 14.13 38.46
N TRP A 221 2.11 13.51 39.35
CA TRP A 221 2.59 12.74 40.49
C TRP A 221 3.36 11.50 40.05
N TYR A 222 4.56 11.28 40.61
CA TYR A 222 5.21 9.97 40.60
C TYR A 222 5.79 9.65 41.97
N ARG A 223 5.15 8.70 42.67
CA ARG A 223 5.67 7.91 43.79
C ARG A 223 6.11 8.72 45.02
N ASP A 224 5.10 9.21 45.75
CA ASP A 224 5.14 9.59 47.17
C ASP A 224 6.17 10.66 47.62
N TRP A 225 6.72 11.46 46.70
CA TRP A 225 7.53 12.62 47.09
C TRP A 225 7.19 13.87 46.27
N GLN A 226 6.94 14.98 46.97
CA GLN A 226 6.68 16.29 46.41
C GLN A 226 7.99 16.96 45.96
N VAL A 227 8.13 17.21 44.66
CA VAL A 227 9.33 17.87 44.09
C VAL A 227 9.14 19.39 43.94
N THR A 228 7.89 19.90 43.84
CA THR A 228 7.57 21.35 43.88
C THR A 228 6.14 21.60 44.40
N GLN A 229 5.83 22.81 44.87
CA GLN A 229 4.46 23.28 45.20
C GLN A 229 4.05 24.38 44.23
N GLY A 230 2.78 24.37 43.80
CA GLY A 230 2.19 25.46 43.01
C GLY A 230 1.97 26.72 43.85
N ALA A 231 2.15 27.89 43.25
CA ALA A 231 1.87 29.17 43.88
C ALA A 231 0.37 29.27 44.24
N GLY A 232 0.05 29.36 45.54
CA GLY A 232 -1.32 29.49 46.05
C GLY A 232 -1.89 28.22 46.70
N CYS A 233 -1.18 27.09 46.67
CA CYS A 233 -1.57 25.92 47.45
C CYS A 233 -0.94 26.00 48.85
N THR A 234 -1.72 26.32 49.88
CA THR A 234 -1.34 26.04 51.27
C THR A 234 -1.69 24.59 51.59
N PRO A 235 -0.72 23.70 51.86
CA PRO A 235 -1.03 22.38 52.37
C PRO A 235 -1.52 22.56 53.81
N ASN A 236 -2.84 22.54 54.00
CA ASN A 236 -3.42 22.48 55.33
C ASN A 236 -3.18 21.07 55.87
N TRP A 237 -2.09 20.91 56.64
CA TRP A 237 -1.85 19.71 57.42
C TRP A 237 -2.81 19.71 58.60
N GLY A 238 -3.98 19.10 58.40
CA GLY A 238 -4.84 18.71 59.51
C GLY A 238 -4.00 17.87 60.48
N GLY A 239 -3.94 18.31 61.75
CA GLY A 239 -3.24 17.59 62.80
C GLY A 239 -3.73 16.15 62.90
N SER A 240 -2.79 15.25 63.15
CA SER A 240 -3.03 13.81 63.36
C SER A 240 -4.02 13.55 64.49
N SER A 241 -5.32 13.48 64.18
CA SER A 241 -6.31 12.70 64.95
C SER A 241 -7.68 12.72 64.27
N GLY A 242 -8.11 11.54 63.82
CA GLY A 242 -9.45 10.98 64.02
C GLY A 242 -10.69 11.72 63.49
N GLY A 243 -11.47 11.01 62.69
CA GLY A 243 -12.90 11.29 62.49
C GLY A 243 -13.24 11.66 61.06
N GLY A 244 -13.97 10.77 60.38
CA GLY A 244 -14.34 10.95 58.98
C GLY A 244 -15.47 11.94 58.75
N SER A 245 -15.76 12.18 57.48
CA SER A 245 -17.09 12.48 56.94
C SER A 245 -16.98 12.79 55.46
N SER A 246 -17.90 12.18 54.72
CA SER A 246 -18.33 12.39 53.33
C SER A 246 -18.41 13.83 52.82
N GLY A 247 -18.24 13.96 51.49
CA GLY A 247 -18.57 15.13 50.66
C GLY A 247 -18.02 14.94 49.26
#